data_AF-A0A379FHF0-F1
#
_entry.id   AF-A0A379FHF0-F1
#
_cell.length_a   1.000
_cell.length_b   1.000
_cell.length_c   1.000
_cell.angle_alpha   90.00
_cell.angle_beta   90.00
_cell.angle_gamma   90.00
#
_symmetry.space_group_name_H-M   'P 1'
#
loop_
_entity.id
_entity.type
_entity.pdbx_description
1 polymer ?
#
loop_
_entity_poly.entity_id
_entity_poly.type
_entity_poly.pdbx_seq_one_letter_code
_entity_poly.pdbx_strand_id
1 'polypeptide(L)'
;MQQQQESLQDKQLRPIEDNPLRLNSGYEETMKLMFTDERSPVHLSAPAAVTESLHNIQLHYQANQEAISTALSTMLAAFSPEHLLNRFSQYRRASDNTPMNDGWAWEMYNNYYKELSSSRQQGFEKLFYEVYSHAYDRALRKGIEEA
;
A
#
# COMPACT_ATOMS: atom_id res chain seq x y z
N MET A 1 10.65 5.92 -9.62
CA MET A 1 9.39 5.27 -9.21
C MET A 1 8.99 4.07 -10.09
N GLN A 2 9.64 3.82 -11.23
CA GLN A 2 9.34 2.65 -12.10
C GLN A 2 9.99 1.32 -11.67
N GLN A 3 10.97 1.33 -10.75
CA GLN A 3 11.76 0.12 -10.44
C GLN A 3 11.17 -0.81 -9.37
N GLN A 4 10.07 -0.44 -8.69
CA GLN A 4 9.46 -1.32 -7.69
C GLN A 4 8.44 -2.31 -8.26
N GLN A 5 7.91 -2.08 -9.47
CA GLN A 5 6.96 -2.98 -10.10
C GLN A 5 7.60 -4.26 -10.67
N GLU A 6 8.90 -4.26 -10.95
CA GLU A 6 9.57 -5.39 -11.62
C GLU A 6 10.00 -6.52 -10.65
N SER A 7 10.07 -6.30 -9.34
CA SER A 7 10.70 -7.27 -8.42
C SER A 7 9.80 -8.40 -7.91
N LEU A 8 8.50 -8.41 -8.27
CA LEU A 8 7.55 -9.43 -7.81
C LEU A 8 7.27 -10.53 -8.84
N GLN A 9 7.83 -10.45 -10.06
CA GLN A 9 7.57 -11.42 -11.12
C GLN A 9 8.46 -12.67 -11.09
N ASP A 10 9.49 -12.70 -10.25
CA ASP A 10 10.52 -13.74 -10.34
C ASP A 10 10.60 -14.58 -9.06
N LYS A 11 9.60 -15.45 -8.85
CA LYS A 11 9.70 -16.70 -8.07
C LYS A 11 8.38 -17.46 -8.05
N GLN A 12 8.18 -18.33 -9.06
CA GLN A 12 7.77 -19.74 -8.93
C GLN A 12 7.37 -20.27 -10.32
N LEU A 13 8.19 -21.17 -10.86
CA LEU A 13 8.01 -21.86 -12.13
C LEU A 13 6.80 -22.82 -12.07
N ARG A 14 5.62 -22.32 -12.40
CA ARG A 14 4.62 -23.07 -13.20
C ARG A 14 4.61 -22.44 -14.59
N PRO A 15 4.21 -23.16 -15.66
CA PRO A 15 3.79 -22.48 -16.88
C PRO A 15 2.61 -21.59 -16.47
N ILE A 16 2.85 -20.29 -16.31
CA ILE A 16 1.79 -19.33 -16.04
C ILE A 16 1.08 -19.20 -17.38
N GLU A 17 -0.10 -19.79 -17.51
CA GLU A 17 -0.97 -19.45 -18.63
C GLU A 17 -1.27 -17.95 -18.51
N ASP A 18 -0.81 -17.17 -19.48
CA ASP A 18 -0.98 -15.73 -19.52
C ASP A 18 -2.47 -15.40 -19.67
N ASN A 19 -2.97 -14.54 -18.79
CA ASN A 19 -4.33 -14.03 -18.94
C ASN A 19 -4.36 -13.00 -20.08
N PRO A 20 -5.10 -13.25 -21.19
CA PRO A 20 -5.18 -12.29 -22.30
C PRO A 20 -5.73 -10.91 -21.88
N LEU A 21 -6.53 -10.81 -20.81
CA LEU A 21 -7.00 -9.52 -20.27
C LEU A 21 -5.88 -8.67 -19.66
N ARG A 22 -4.75 -9.28 -19.29
CA ARG A 22 -3.63 -8.62 -18.62
C ARG A 22 -2.53 -8.19 -19.59
N LEU A 23 -2.61 -8.58 -20.87
CA LEU A 23 -1.58 -8.35 -21.88
C LEU A 23 -1.58 -6.93 -22.49
N ASN A 24 -2.48 -6.03 -22.06
CA ASN A 24 -2.67 -4.68 -22.63
C ASN A 24 -2.86 -4.66 -24.16
N SER A 25 -3.35 -5.76 -24.72
CA SER A 25 -3.63 -5.91 -26.15
C SER A 25 -4.89 -5.15 -26.58
N GLY A 26 -4.99 -4.87 -27.87
CA GLY A 26 -6.21 -4.32 -28.46
C GLY A 26 -7.39 -5.28 -28.33
N TYR A 27 -8.63 -4.76 -28.44
CA TYR A 27 -9.86 -5.56 -28.33
C TYR A 27 -9.86 -6.77 -29.29
N GLU A 28 -9.57 -6.55 -30.57
CA GLU A 28 -9.55 -7.60 -31.60
C GLU A 28 -8.54 -8.72 -31.30
N GLU A 29 -7.37 -8.36 -30.76
CA GLU A 29 -6.32 -9.31 -30.41
C GLU A 29 -6.68 -10.12 -29.16
N THR A 30 -7.22 -9.45 -28.14
CA THR A 30 -7.70 -10.09 -26.91
C THR A 30 -8.83 -11.08 -27.20
N MET A 31 -9.78 -10.71 -28.06
CA MET A 31 -10.89 -11.58 -28.46
C MET A 31 -10.39 -12.80 -29.23
N LYS A 32 -9.40 -12.64 -30.12
CA LYS A 32 -8.77 -13.79 -30.77
C LYS A 32 -8.14 -14.71 -29.73
N LEU A 33 -7.31 -14.21 -28.82
CA LEU A 33 -6.66 -15.04 -27.80
C LEU A 33 -7.66 -15.79 -26.89
N MET A 34 -8.78 -15.16 -26.55
CA MET A 34 -9.82 -15.76 -25.71
C MET A 34 -10.66 -16.86 -26.38
N PHE A 35 -10.89 -16.73 -27.69
CA PHE A 35 -11.85 -17.55 -28.45
C PHE A 35 -11.21 -18.29 -29.64
N THR A 36 -9.88 -18.43 -29.67
CA THR A 36 -9.20 -19.21 -30.72
C THR A 36 -9.60 -20.69 -30.62
N ASP A 37 -9.93 -21.31 -31.76
CA ASP A 37 -10.30 -22.72 -31.86
C ASP A 37 -9.14 -23.68 -31.54
N GLU A 38 -7.91 -23.22 -31.75
CA GLU A 38 -6.69 -23.89 -31.31
C GLU A 38 -6.41 -23.54 -29.84
N ARG A 39 -6.39 -24.56 -28.95
CA ARG A 39 -5.96 -24.36 -27.55
C ARG A 39 -4.55 -23.80 -27.54
N SER A 40 -4.43 -22.50 -27.29
CA SER A 40 -3.12 -21.90 -27.03
C SER A 40 -2.59 -22.47 -25.72
N PRO A 41 -1.46 -23.21 -25.72
CA PRO A 41 -0.91 -23.81 -24.50
C PRO A 41 -0.34 -22.76 -23.53
N VAL A 42 -0.40 -21.48 -23.90
CA VAL A 42 0.18 -20.35 -23.18
C VAL A 42 -0.91 -19.43 -22.62
N HIS A 43 -2.18 -19.50 -23.05
CA HIS A 43 -3.20 -18.53 -22.64
C HIS A 43 -4.41 -19.18 -21.99
N LEU A 44 -4.95 -18.52 -20.97
CA LEU A 44 -6.19 -18.93 -20.32
C LEU A 44 -7.39 -18.86 -21.28
N SER A 45 -8.28 -19.85 -21.20
CA SER A 45 -9.60 -19.80 -21.87
C SER A 45 -10.41 -18.58 -21.40
N ALA A 46 -11.36 -18.08 -22.22
CA ALA A 46 -12.15 -16.90 -21.87
C ALA A 46 -12.80 -16.95 -20.45
N PRO A 47 -13.46 -18.05 -20.02
CA PRO A 47 -14.03 -18.12 -18.67
C PRO A 47 -12.96 -18.11 -17.58
N ALA A 48 -11.82 -18.77 -17.81
CA ALA A 48 -10.71 -18.82 -16.85
C ALA A 48 -10.03 -17.45 -16.73
N ALA A 49 -9.83 -16.76 -17.86
CA ALA A 49 -9.31 -15.40 -17.92
C ALA A 49 -10.19 -14.40 -17.15
N VAL A 50 -11.51 -14.45 -17.35
CA VAL A 50 -12.45 -13.60 -16.59
C VAL A 50 -12.43 -13.94 -15.09
N THR A 51 -12.43 -15.23 -14.75
CA THR A 51 -12.41 -15.68 -13.35
C THR A 51 -11.14 -15.24 -12.63
N GLU A 52 -9.96 -15.43 -13.25
CA GLU A 52 -8.68 -14.97 -12.70
C GLU A 52 -8.66 -13.46 -12.50
N SER A 53 -9.15 -12.69 -13.48
CA SER A 53 -9.17 -11.22 -13.38
C SER A 53 -10.09 -10.74 -12.26
N LEU A 54 -11.28 -11.33 -12.13
CA LEU A 54 -12.20 -11.00 -11.03
C LEU A 54 -11.61 -11.36 -9.68
N HIS A 55 -10.97 -12.53 -9.57
CA HIS A 55 -10.30 -12.95 -8.36
C HIS A 55 -9.15 -12.01 -8.00
N ASN A 56 -8.32 -11.63 -8.97
CA ASN A 56 -7.24 -10.67 -8.77
C ASN A 56 -7.76 -9.30 -8.29
N ILE A 57 -8.84 -8.78 -8.91
CA ILE A 57 -9.50 -7.55 -8.46
C ILE A 57 -9.98 -7.68 -7.01
N GLN A 58 -10.58 -8.81 -6.63
CA GLN A 58 -11.05 -9.05 -5.28
C GLN A 58 -9.90 -9.07 -4.26
N LEU A 59 -8.78 -9.73 -4.59
CA LEU A 59 -7.58 -9.75 -3.75
C LEU A 59 -7.04 -8.33 -3.51
N HIS A 60 -6.90 -7.55 -4.58
CA HIS A 60 -6.43 -6.16 -4.48
C HIS A 60 -7.40 -5.28 -3.70
N TYR A 61 -8.71 -5.48 -3.86
CA TYR A 61 -9.72 -4.76 -3.10
C TYR A 61 -9.60 -5.04 -1.59
N GLN A 62 -9.46 -6.31 -1.20
CA GLN A 62 -9.28 -6.69 0.20
C GLN A 62 -7.97 -6.15 0.78
N ALA A 63 -6.85 -6.29 0.04
CA ALA A 63 -5.56 -5.76 0.45
C ALA A 63 -5.60 -4.23 0.62
N ASN A 64 -6.29 -3.51 -0.26
CA ASN A 64 -6.48 -2.07 -0.16
C ASN A 64 -7.29 -1.68 1.10
N GLN A 65 -8.38 -2.40 1.40
CA GLN A 65 -9.16 -2.16 2.62
C GLN A 65 -8.33 -2.34 3.90
N GLU A 66 -7.54 -3.43 3.99
CA GLU A 66 -6.67 -3.67 5.14
C GLU A 66 -5.58 -2.59 5.25
N ALA A 67 -4.97 -2.22 4.13
CA ALA A 67 -3.91 -1.21 4.09
C ALA A 67 -4.41 0.17 4.52
N ILE A 68 -5.57 0.62 4.03
CA ILE A 68 -6.18 1.88 4.45
C ILE A 68 -6.50 1.84 5.95
N SER A 69 -7.13 0.77 6.43
CA SER A 69 -7.48 0.64 7.86
C SER A 69 -6.23 0.69 8.75
N THR A 70 -5.17 -0.01 8.35
CA THR A 70 -3.90 -0.04 9.07
C THR A 70 -3.21 1.33 9.07
N ALA A 71 -3.14 1.99 7.91
CA ALA A 71 -2.52 3.29 7.78
C ALA A 71 -3.25 4.35 8.61
N LEU A 72 -4.59 4.40 8.55
CA LEU A 72 -5.40 5.32 9.35
C LEU A 72 -5.26 5.06 10.85
N SER A 73 -5.25 3.80 11.28
CA SER A 73 -5.08 3.44 12.69
C SER A 73 -3.70 3.84 13.22
N THR A 74 -2.66 3.63 12.40
CA THR A 74 -1.28 4.02 12.73
C THR A 74 -1.13 5.54 12.82
N MET A 75 -1.76 6.27 11.89
CA MET A 75 -1.82 7.73 11.97
C MET A 75 -2.48 8.17 13.26
N LEU A 76 -3.67 7.66 13.57
CA LEU A 76 -4.39 8.03 14.77
C LEU A 76 -3.55 7.76 16.04
N ALA A 77 -2.86 6.62 16.09
CA ALA A 77 -1.95 6.29 17.19
C ALA A 77 -0.78 7.29 17.31
N ALA A 78 -0.23 7.75 16.19
CA ALA A 78 0.84 8.76 16.18
C ALA A 78 0.40 10.13 16.72
N PHE A 79 -0.90 10.46 16.66
CA PHE A 79 -1.48 11.65 17.29
C PHE A 79 -2.00 11.42 18.71
N SER A 80 -1.83 10.22 19.27
CA SER A 80 -2.23 9.98 20.67
C SER A 80 -1.41 10.87 21.62
N PRO A 81 -2.02 11.41 22.69
CA PRO A 81 -1.33 12.29 23.62
C PRO A 81 -0.07 11.66 24.20
N GLU A 82 -0.10 10.37 24.53
CA GLU A 82 1.03 9.64 25.09
C GLU A 82 2.22 9.55 24.12
N HIS A 83 1.96 9.25 22.84
CA HIS A 83 3.01 9.20 21.81
C HIS A 83 3.61 10.58 21.56
N LEU A 84 2.78 11.63 21.51
CA LEU A 84 3.24 13.00 21.30
C LEU A 84 4.08 13.49 22.49
N LEU A 85 3.61 13.28 23.72
CA LEU A 85 4.36 13.68 24.92
C LEU A 85 5.71 12.97 25.02
N ASN A 86 5.75 11.66 24.74
CA ASN A 86 7.01 10.91 24.69
C ASN A 86 7.95 11.49 23.62
N ARG A 87 7.44 11.72 22.41
CA ARG A 87 8.23 12.33 21.32
C ARG A 87 8.75 13.72 21.67
N PHE A 88 7.91 14.57 22.25
CA PHE A 88 8.31 15.93 22.64
C PHE A 88 9.37 15.91 23.74
N SER A 89 9.30 14.95 24.67
CA SER A 89 10.33 14.77 25.70
C SER A 89 11.71 14.44 25.11
N GLN A 90 11.75 13.73 23.98
CA GLN A 90 12.99 13.35 23.29
C GLN A 90 13.65 14.52 22.53
N TYR A 91 12.88 15.54 22.14
CA TYR A 91 13.44 16.75 21.50
C TYR A 91 14.22 17.65 22.47
N ARG A 92 14.12 17.37 23.77
CA ARG A 92 14.78 18.17 24.80
C ARG A 92 16.29 17.92 24.81
N ARG A 93 17.07 19.00 24.74
CA ARG A 93 18.52 18.95 24.98
C ARG A 93 18.78 18.87 26.49
N ALA A 94 19.89 18.23 26.89
CA ALA A 94 20.23 18.05 28.30
C ALA A 94 20.35 19.36 29.12
N SER A 95 20.48 20.51 28.44
CA SER A 95 20.54 21.85 29.07
C SER A 95 19.19 22.57 29.21
N ASP A 96 18.10 21.99 28.71
CA ASP A 96 16.80 22.67 28.63
C ASP A 96 15.94 22.36 29.87
N ASN A 97 15.81 23.37 30.73
CA ASN A 97 15.09 23.32 32.01
C ASN A 97 13.64 23.81 31.91
N THR A 98 13.09 23.92 30.70
CA THR A 98 11.69 24.34 30.50
C THR A 98 10.73 23.35 31.19
N PRO A 99 9.82 23.82 32.05
CA PRO A 99 8.86 22.94 32.73
C PRO A 99 7.85 22.37 31.73
N MET A 100 7.65 21.04 31.76
CA MET A 100 6.65 20.32 30.95
C MET A 100 5.23 20.55 31.49
N ASN A 101 4.76 21.79 31.43
CA ASN A 101 3.38 22.12 31.73
C ASN A 101 2.50 21.94 30.49
N ASP A 102 1.18 22.03 30.69
CA ASP A 102 0.20 21.86 29.62
C ASP A 102 0.36 22.91 28.50
N GLY A 103 0.80 24.12 28.85
CA GLY A 103 1.07 25.20 27.89
C GLY A 103 2.22 24.86 26.94
N TRP A 104 3.30 24.29 27.46
CA TRP A 104 4.43 23.82 26.66
C TRP A 104 4.04 22.66 25.73
N ALA A 105 3.26 21.70 26.24
CA ALA A 105 2.79 20.58 25.43
C ALA A 105 1.90 21.06 24.26
N TRP A 106 1.06 22.07 24.49
CA TRP A 106 0.25 22.69 23.45
C TRP A 106 1.09 23.45 22.42
N GLU A 107 2.12 24.19 22.86
CA GLU A 107 3.04 24.87 21.94
C GLU A 107 3.78 23.88 21.04
N MET A 108 4.30 22.79 21.63
CA MET A 108 4.94 21.70 20.89
C MET A 108 3.99 21.04 19.88
N TYR A 109 2.73 20.80 20.27
CA TYR A 109 1.71 20.29 19.36
C TYR A 109 1.47 21.24 18.17
N ASN A 110 1.32 22.55 18.42
CA ASN A 110 1.12 23.53 17.35
C ASN A 110 2.32 23.58 16.38
N ASN A 111 3.54 23.50 16.90
CA ASN A 111 4.74 23.47 16.08
C ASN A 111 4.81 22.18 15.24
N TYR A 112 4.51 21.03 15.87
CA TYR A 112 4.46 19.73 15.19
C TYR A 112 3.39 19.68 14.10
N TYR A 113 2.19 20.19 14.38
CA TYR A 113 1.10 20.25 13.41
C TYR A 113 1.46 21.13 12.21
N LYS A 114 2.09 22.30 12.44
CA LYS A 114 2.59 23.16 11.36
C LYS A 114 3.61 22.43 10.49
N GLU A 115 4.54 21.70 11.10
CA GLU A 115 5.54 20.91 10.38
C GLU A 115 4.88 19.83 9.50
N LEU A 116 3.93 19.08 10.05
CA LEU A 116 3.19 18.05 9.32
C LEU A 116 2.35 18.60 8.17
N SER A 117 1.68 19.74 8.39
CA SER A 117 0.85 20.41 7.39
C SER A 117 1.64 21.19 6.34
N SER A 118 2.94 21.38 6.57
CA SER A 118 3.80 22.14 5.66
C SER A 118 3.96 21.38 4.35
N SER A 119 3.47 21.99 3.27
CA SER A 119 3.58 21.47 1.90
C SER A 119 5.02 21.19 1.47
N ARG A 120 6.01 21.83 2.13
CA ARG A 120 7.43 21.61 1.87
C ARG A 120 7.96 20.27 2.38
N GLN A 121 7.32 19.67 3.38
CA GLN A 121 7.82 18.45 4.02
C GLN A 121 7.04 17.19 3.66
N GLN A 122 5.81 17.29 3.10
CA GLN A 122 4.95 16.13 2.72
C GLN A 122 4.96 14.99 3.77
N GLY A 123 5.21 15.32 5.04
CA GLY A 123 5.62 14.32 6.03
C GLY A 123 4.45 13.42 6.42
N PHE A 124 3.26 14.02 6.49
CA PHE A 124 2.02 13.31 6.78
C PHE A 124 1.61 12.35 5.65
N GLU A 125 1.61 12.84 4.41
CA GLU A 125 1.29 12.04 3.23
C GLU A 125 2.30 10.92 3.01
N LYS A 126 3.60 11.20 3.19
CA LYS A 126 4.65 10.19 3.12
C LYS A 126 4.48 9.10 4.18
N LEU A 127 4.17 9.48 5.43
CA LEU A 127 3.91 8.53 6.51
C LEU A 127 2.71 7.64 6.17
N PHE A 128 1.64 8.19 5.60
CA PHE A 128 0.52 7.40 5.11
C PHE A 128 0.98 6.35 4.11
N TYR A 129 1.64 6.80 3.05
CA TYR A 129 2.00 5.93 1.92
C TYR A 129 3.00 4.85 2.30
N GLU A 130 3.92 5.13 3.23
CA GLU A 130 4.86 4.16 3.75
C GLU A 130 4.15 3.04 4.52
N VAL A 131 3.25 3.39 5.45
CA VAL A 131 2.48 2.38 6.20
C VAL A 131 1.52 1.64 5.28
N TYR A 132 0.85 2.36 4.38
CA TYR A 132 -0.09 1.80 3.42
C TYR A 132 0.59 0.78 2.50
N SER A 133 1.72 1.12 1.87
CA SER A 133 2.39 0.22 0.92
C SER A 133 2.85 -1.07 1.58
N HIS A 134 3.43 -0.97 2.78
CA HIS A 134 3.84 -2.13 3.56
C HIS A 134 2.66 -3.01 3.98
N ALA A 135 1.55 -2.40 4.42
CA ALA A 135 0.35 -3.15 4.81
C ALA A 135 -0.32 -3.81 3.59
N TYR A 136 -0.38 -3.10 2.46
CA TYR A 136 -0.93 -3.59 1.21
C TYR A 136 -0.16 -4.79 0.67
N ASP A 137 1.18 -4.69 0.58
CA ASP A 137 2.02 -5.78 0.08
C ASP A 137 1.89 -7.04 0.95
N ARG A 138 1.80 -6.85 2.28
CA ARG A 138 1.61 -7.95 3.23
C ARG A 138 0.24 -8.60 3.05
N ALA A 139 -0.83 -7.81 2.96
CA ALA A 139 -2.18 -8.31 2.78
C ALA A 139 -2.35 -9.03 1.43
N LEU A 140 -1.75 -8.49 0.37
CA LEU A 140 -1.76 -9.10 -0.96
C LEU A 140 -1.03 -10.44 -0.97
N ARG A 141 0.17 -10.53 -0.37
CA ARG A 141 0.91 -11.80 -0.26
C ARG A 141 0.12 -12.85 0.50
N LYS A 142 -0.47 -12.46 1.64
CA LYS A 142 -1.33 -13.35 2.42
C LYS A 142 -2.53 -13.85 1.61
N GLY A 143 -3.20 -12.95 0.90
CA GLY A 143 -4.33 -13.33 0.03
C GLY A 143 -3.94 -14.27 -1.11
N ILE A 144 -2.72 -14.16 -1.64
CA ILE A 144 -2.19 -15.08 -2.66
C ILE A 144 -1.83 -16.45 -2.04
N GLU A 145 -1.30 -16.48 -0.81
CA GLU A 145 -0.97 -17.73 -0.10
C GLU A 145 -2.20 -18.52 0.35
N GLU A 146 -3.31 -17.84 0.63
CA GLU A 146 -4.57 -18.44 1.09
C GLU A 146 -5.50 -18.89 -0.06
N ALA A 147 -5.18 -18.55 -1.31
CA ALA A 147 -5.93 -18.88 -2.53
C ALA A 147 -5.51 -20.23 -3.14
#